data_AF-A0A3S1JLP5-F1
#
_entry.id   AF-A0A3S1JLP5-F1
#
_cell.length_a   1.000
_cell.length_b   1.000
_cell.length_c   1.000
_cell.angle_alpha   90.00
_cell.angle_beta   90.00
_cell.angle_gamma   90.00
#
_symmetry.space_group_name_H-M   'P 1'
#
loop_
_entity.id
_entity.type
_entity.pdbx_description
1 polymer ?
#
loop_
_entity_poly.entity_id
_entity_poly.type
_entity_poly.pdbx_seq_one_letter_code
_entity_poly.pdbx_strand_id
1 'polypeptide(L)' 'MEILTSEAIAARAEAIGVPLSRLAAEAELAPSTPYRWKTGGSNSRTLRAVQKALEARERALLLNLVELHPDLVERTAA' A
#
# COMPACT_ATOMS: atom_id res chain seq x y z
N MET A 1 -2.84 -13.16 -7.81
CA MET A 1 -2.17 -11.96 -7.25
C MET A 1 -0.87 -12.39 -6.63
N GLU A 2 0.23 -11.94 -7.21
CA GLU A 2 1.59 -12.17 -6.68
C GLU A 2 1.76 -11.44 -5.35
N ILE A 3 2.44 -12.07 -4.38
CA ILE A 3 2.74 -11.45 -3.09
C ILE A 3 4.03 -10.66 -3.25
N LEU A 4 3.98 -9.36 -2.96
CA LEU A 4 5.14 -8.49 -3.02
C LEU A 4 6.10 -8.73 -1.86
N THR A 5 7.38 -8.42 -2.10
CA THR A 5 8.40 -8.39 -1.05
C THR A 5 8.15 -7.24 -0.08
N SER A 6 8.73 -7.33 1.13
CA SER A 6 8.68 -6.24 2.12
C SER A 6 9.20 -4.92 1.56
N GLU A 7 10.24 -4.97 0.72
CA GLU A 7 10.89 -3.80 0.12
C GLU A 7 9.96 -3.14 -0.90
N ALA A 8 9.30 -3.93 -1.74
CA ALA A 8 8.35 -3.40 -2.73
C ALA A 8 7.10 -2.78 -2.07
N ILE A 9 6.60 -3.39 -0.99
CA ILE A 9 5.51 -2.81 -0.19
C ILE A 9 5.97 -1.49 0.46
N ALA A 10 7.18 -1.45 1.02
CA ALA A 10 7.73 -0.24 1.64
C ALA A 10 7.88 0.91 0.65
N ALA A 11 8.45 0.65 -0.53
CA ALA A 11 8.66 1.66 -1.56
C ALA A 11 7.34 2.27 -2.06
N ARG A 12 6.32 1.43 -2.28
CA ARG A 12 4.99 1.92 -2.69
C ARG A 12 4.29 2.72 -1.58
N ALA A 13 4.38 2.26 -0.34
CA ALA A 13 3.82 2.97 0.81
C ALA A 13 4.45 4.36 0.98
N GLU A 14 5.77 4.47 0.79
CA GLU A 14 6.50 5.74 0.78
C GLU A 14 6.04 6.65 -0.38
N ALA A 15 5.86 6.11 -1.58
CA ALA A 15 5.42 6.88 -2.75
C ALA A 15 4.04 7.55 -2.57
N ILE A 16 3.16 6.97 -1.75
CA ILE A 16 1.85 7.56 -1.41
C ILE A 16 1.83 8.23 -0.02
N GLY A 17 2.99 8.34 0.65
CA GLY A 17 3.11 9.02 1.95
C GLY A 17 2.42 8.30 3.11
N VAL A 18 2.24 6.98 3.06
CA VAL A 18 1.57 6.20 4.12
C VAL A 18 2.58 5.36 4.92
N PRO A 19 2.68 5.54 6.25
CA PRO A 19 3.55 4.71 7.07
C PRO A 19 3.14 3.23 7.09
N LEU A 20 4.12 2.31 7.04
CA LEU A 20 3.85 0.86 7.11
C LEU A 20 3.12 0.43 8.38
N SER A 21 3.37 1.09 9.52
CA SER A 21 2.68 0.82 10.79
C SER A 21 1.18 1.07 10.70
N ARG A 22 0.77 2.05 9.90
CA ARG A 22 -0.64 2.36 9.63
C ARG A 22 -1.27 1.28 8.73
N LEU A 23 -0.59 0.88 7.67
CA LEU A 23 -1.05 -0.21 6.81
C LEU A 23 -1.16 -1.54 7.57
N ALA A 24 -0.25 -1.80 8.51
CA ALA A 24 -0.33 -2.96 9.38
C ALA A 24 -1.57 -2.91 10.29
N ALA A 25 -1.88 -1.75 10.88
CA ALA A 25 -3.10 -1.59 11.67
C ALA A 25 -4.38 -1.79 10.83
N GLU A 26 -4.40 -1.24 9.62
CA GLU A 26 -5.51 -1.42 8.65
C GLU A 26 -5.66 -2.87 8.18
N ALA A 27 -4.58 -3.64 8.22
CA ALA A 27 -4.56 -5.07 7.93
C ALA A 27 -4.85 -5.94 9.18
N GLU A 28 -5.31 -5.36 10.28
CA GLU A 28 -5.57 -6.04 11.56
C GLU A 28 -4.33 -6.75 12.15
N LEU A 29 -3.14 -6.20 11.88
CA LEU A 29 -1.87 -6.64 12.44
C LEU A 29 -1.39 -5.68 13.52
N ALA A 30 -0.47 -6.14 14.36
CA ALA A 30 0.25 -5.23 15.26
C ALA A 30 0.97 -4.16 14.44
N PRO A 31 0.89 -2.85 14.79
CA PRO A 31 1.58 -1.78 14.07
C PRO A 31 3.11 -1.97 13.99
N SER A 32 3.67 -2.78 14.89
CA SER A 32 5.08 -3.13 14.94
C SER A 32 5.50 -4.27 14.00
N THR A 33 4.54 -4.94 13.35
CA THR A 33 4.80 -6.07 12.43
C THR A 33 5.83 -5.73 11.35
N PRO A 34 5.75 -4.56 10.66
CA PRO A 34 6.71 -4.23 9.60
C PRO A 34 8.15 -4.06 10.09
N TYR A 35 8.38 -3.68 11.36
CA TYR A 35 9.73 -3.53 11.90
C TYR A 35 10.50 -4.85 11.92
N ARG A 36 9.79 -5.98 12.03
CA ARG A 36 10.38 -7.32 12.03
C ARG A 36 10.80 -7.80 10.64
N TRP A 37 10.35 -7.13 9.56
CA TRP A 37 10.68 -7.53 8.20
C TRP A 37 12.17 -7.33 7.87
N LYS A 38 12.79 -6.28 8.41
CA LYS A 38 14.23 -6.00 8.24
C LYS A 38 15.14 -7.13 8.75
N THR A 39 14.65 -7.94 9.69
CA THR A 39 15.38 -9.08 10.27
C THR A 39 14.85 -10.42 9.74
N GLY A 40 14.16 -10.43 8.59
CA GLY A 40 13.60 -11.65 7.98
C GLY A 40 12.30 -12.16 8.60
N GLY A 41 11.67 -11.40 9.51
CA GLY A 41 10.42 -11.78 10.17
C GLY A 41 9.16 -11.61 9.32
N SER A 42 9.30 -11.32 8.02
CA SER A 42 8.19 -11.28 7.07
C SER A 42 7.73 -12.69 6.71
N ASN A 43 6.42 -12.90 6.63
CA ASN A 43 5.85 -14.11 6.03
C ASN A 43 4.76 -13.76 5.01
N SER A 44 4.42 -14.73 4.16
CA SER A 44 3.45 -14.55 3.07
C SER A 44 2.08 -14.05 3.56
N ARG A 45 1.66 -14.42 4.77
CA ARG A 45 0.38 -13.96 5.36
C ARG A 45 0.44 -12.48 5.69
N THR A 46 1.48 -12.03 6.40
CA THR A 46 1.62 -10.62 6.79
C THR A 46 1.86 -9.73 5.58
N LEU A 47 2.68 -10.17 4.62
CA LEU A 47 2.94 -9.42 3.39
C LEU A 47 1.66 -9.23 2.57
N ARG A 48 0.88 -10.30 2.37
CA ARG A 48 -0.39 -10.24 1.65
C ARG A 48 -1.40 -9.33 2.34
N ALA A 49 -1.49 -9.36 3.67
CA ALA A 49 -2.45 -8.54 4.40
C ALA A 49 -2.12 -7.04 4.27
N VAL A 50 -0.83 -6.67 4.45
CA VAL A 50 -0.38 -5.28 4.29
C VAL A 50 -0.48 -4.82 2.83
N GLN A 51 -0.15 -5.68 1.86
CA GLN A 51 -0.32 -5.37 0.43
C GLN A 51 -1.77 -5.04 0.08
N LYS A 52 -2.75 -5.79 0.63
CA LYS A 52 -4.18 -5.48 0.41
C LYS A 52 -4.58 -4.11 0.98
N ALA A 53 -4.09 -3.77 2.17
CA ALA A 53 -4.35 -2.46 2.77
C ALA A 53 -3.73 -1.33 1.92
N LEU A 54 -2.51 -1.53 1.43
CA LEU A 54 -1.84 -0.61 0.51
C LEU A 54 -2.63 -0.41 -0.79
N GLU A 55 -3.04 -1.50 -1.45
CA GLU A 55 -3.80 -1.42 -2.70
C GLU A 55 -5.16 -0.72 -2.51
N ALA A 56 -5.82 -0.93 -1.37
CA ALA A 56 -7.04 -0.22 -1.02
C ALA A 56 -6.80 1.30 -0.87
N ARG A 57 -5.68 1.69 -0.25
CA ARG A 57 -5.27 3.10 -0.08
C ARG A 57 -4.96 3.77 -1.42
N GLU A 58 -4.17 3.12 -2.26
CA GLU A 58 -3.85 3.63 -3.61
C GLU A 58 -5.11 3.79 -4.45
N ARG A 59 -6.03 2.82 -4.40
CA ARG A 59 -7.32 2.92 -5.09
C ARG A 59 -8.15 4.10 -4.59
N ALA A 60 -8.24 4.29 -3.27
CA ALA A 60 -8.96 5.43 -2.71
C ALA A 60 -8.34 6.76 -3.13
N LEU A 61 -7.00 6.86 -3.16
CA LEU A 61 -6.30 8.05 -3.64
C LEU A 61 -6.60 8.32 -5.11
N LEU A 62 -6.58 7.27 -5.96
CA LEU A 62 -6.90 7.39 -7.38
C LEU A 62 -8.34 7.88 -7.58
N LEU A 63 -9.31 7.30 -6.85
CA LEU A 63 -10.71 7.72 -6.92
C LEU A 63 -10.87 9.18 -6.52
N ASN A 64 -10.25 9.60 -5.41
CA ASN A 64 -10.28 11.00 -4.97
C ASN A 64 -9.67 11.95 -6.02
N LEU A 65 -8.56 11.55 -6.66
CA LEU A 65 -7.93 12.34 -7.72
C LEU A 65 -8.84 12.47 -8.94
N VAL A 66 -9.52 11.39 -9.35
CA VAL A 66 -10.48 11.40 -10.46
C VAL A 66 -11.69 12.28 -10.14
N GLU A 67 -12.21 12.21 -8.90
CA GLU A 67 -13.35 13.04 -8.47
C GLU A 67 -13.00 14.53 -8.42
N LEU A 68 -11.80 14.88 -7.95
CA LEU A 68 -11.35 16.29 -7.85
C LEU A 68 -10.90 16.87 -9.19
N HIS A 69 -10.41 16.03 -10.11
CA HIS A 69 -9.82 16.43 -11.38
C HIS A 69 -10.30 15.53 -12.54
N PRO A 70 -11.59 15.57 -12.91
CA PRO A 70 -12.14 14.70 -13.95
C PRO A 70 -11.47 14.94 -15.32
N ASP A 71 -10.97 16.14 -15.58
CA ASP A 71 -10.30 16.56 -16.82
C ASP A 71 -8.87 16.00 -16.98
N LEU A 72 -8.26 15.46 -15.93
CA LEU A 72 -6.95 14.80 -16.01
C LEU A 72 -7.03 13.40 -16.64
N VAL A 73 -8.20 12.75 -16.60
CA VAL A 73 -8.39 11.39 -17.13
C VAL A 73 -8.39 11.38 -18.67
N GLU A 74 -8.86 12.45 -19.30
CA GLU A 74 -9.06 12.51 -20.75
C GLU A 74 -7.78 12.83 -21.56
N ARG A 75 -6.77 13.44 -20.93
CA ARG A 75 -5.54 13.92 -21.63
C ARG A 75 -4.53 12.83 -22.00
N THR A 76 -4.66 11.62 -21.47
CA THR A 76 -3.78 10.49 -21.78
C THR A 76 -4.39 9.47 -22.74
N ALA A 77 -5.62 9.70 -23.22
CA ALA A 77 -6.33 8.81 -24.14
C ALA A 77 -6.43 9.35 -25.58
N ALA A 78 -5.83 10.53 -25.87
CA ALA A 78 -5.77 11.17 -27.18
C ALA A 78 -4.32 11.22 -27.69
#